data_AF-A0AAJ4XJT3-F1
#
_entry.id   AF-A0AAJ4XJT3-F1
#
_cell.length_a   1.000
_cell.length_b   1.000
_cell.length_c   1.000
_cell.angle_alpha   90.00
_cell.angle_beta   90.00
_cell.angle_gamma   90.00
#
_symmetry.space_group_name_H-M   'P 1'
#
loop_
_entity.id
_entity.type
_entity.pdbx_description
1 polymer ?
#
loop_
_entity_poly.entity_id
_entity_poly.type
_entity_poly.pdbx_seq_one_letter_code
_entity_poly.pdbx_strand_id
1 'polypeptide(L)'
;MHPHLVGESKLQHCAPLIQALNECHAQGVWHKITGGCNGIKHELNMCLRAERVERTANHVKESRQNRKKTEEVWKKIDDES
;
A
#
# COMPACT_ATOMS: atom_id res chain seq x y z
N MET A 1 -12.81 8.54 6.29
CA MET A 1 -11.62 8.44 5.42
C MET A 1 -10.42 8.52 6.33
N HIS A 2 -9.52 7.54 6.30
CA HIS A 2 -8.32 7.56 7.15
C HIS A 2 -7.37 8.62 6.58
N PRO A 3 -7.09 9.72 7.30
CA PRO A 3 -6.26 10.82 6.79
C PRO A 3 -4.86 10.36 6.36
N HIS A 4 -4.34 9.31 6.99
CA HIS A 4 -3.05 8.71 6.66
C HIS A 4 -2.97 8.01 5.30
N LEU A 5 -4.11 7.77 4.63
CA LEU A 5 -4.15 7.28 3.25
C LEU A 5 -4.09 8.43 2.23
N VAL A 6 -3.90 9.69 2.65
CA VAL A 6 -3.89 10.85 1.75
C VAL A 6 -2.47 11.44 1.61
N GLY A 7 -1.43 10.66 1.95
CA GLY A 7 -0.03 11.06 1.76
C GLY A 7 0.38 11.03 0.28
N GLU A 8 0.88 12.15 -0.23
CA GLU A 8 0.97 12.58 -1.63
C GLU A 8 1.75 11.70 -2.63
N SER A 9 2.54 10.71 -2.19
CA SER A 9 3.40 9.95 -3.12
C SER A 9 3.06 8.48 -3.30
N LYS A 10 2.28 7.86 -2.39
CA LYS A 10 2.21 6.39 -2.33
C LYS A 10 1.03 5.76 -3.07
N LEU A 11 -0.03 6.52 -3.38
CA LEU A 11 -1.28 5.95 -3.88
C LEU A 11 -1.71 6.50 -5.26
N GLN A 12 -0.79 7.04 -6.05
CA GLN A 12 -1.11 7.70 -7.34
C GLN A 12 -1.98 6.82 -8.25
N HIS A 13 -1.77 5.49 -8.23
CA HIS A 13 -2.56 4.54 -9.01
C HIS A 13 -4.02 4.41 -8.51
N CYS A 14 -4.24 4.53 -7.21
CA CYS A 14 -5.53 4.37 -6.56
C CYS A 14 -6.29 5.71 -6.43
N ALA A 15 -5.66 6.83 -6.80
CA ALA A 15 -6.23 8.17 -6.69
C ALA A 15 -7.62 8.34 -7.33
N PRO A 16 -7.91 7.77 -8.53
CA PRO A 16 -9.25 7.88 -9.12
C PRO A 16 -10.35 7.23 -8.27
N LEU A 17 -10.07 6.09 -7.64
CA LEU A 17 -11.01 5.38 -6.76
C LEU A 17 -11.21 6.12 -5.43
N ILE A 18 -10.15 6.76 -4.91
CA ILE A 18 -10.24 7.62 -3.73
C ILE A 18 -11.11 8.84 -4.03
N GLN A 19 -10.91 9.48 -5.19
CA GLN A 19 -11.72 10.60 -5.63
C GLN A 19 -13.19 10.19 -5.82
N ALA A 20 -13.46 9.10 -6.54
CA ALA A 20 -14.82 8.59 -6.73
C ALA A 20 -15.52 8.27 -5.40
N LEU A 21 -14.80 7.71 -4.43
CA LEU A 21 -15.36 7.44 -3.10
C LEU A 21 -15.64 8.73 -2.31
N ASN A 22 -14.77 9.74 -2.44
CA ASN A 22 -14.99 11.05 -1.83
C ASN A 22 -16.20 11.75 -2.45
N GLU A 23 -16.34 11.72 -3.76
CA GLU A 23 -17.50 12.27 -4.48
C GLU A 23 -18.79 11.56 -4.06
N CYS A 24 -18.79 10.23 -3.95
CA CYS A 24 -19.95 9.48 -3.45
C CYS A 24 -20.31 9.87 -2.01
N HIS A 25 -19.33 10.05 -1.13
CA HIS A 25 -19.59 10.52 0.23
C HIS A 25 -20.07 11.98 0.28
N ALA A 26 -19.65 12.83 -0.66
CA ALA A 26 -20.07 14.22 -0.76
C ALA A 26 -21.54 14.38 -1.17
N GLN A 27 -22.15 13.34 -1.79
CA GLN A 27 -23.58 13.32 -2.14
C GLN A 27 -24.51 13.27 -0.91
N GLY A 28 -24.00 12.92 0.26
CA GLY A 28 -24.73 13.03 1.52
C GLY A 28 -24.54 11.84 2.46
N VAL A 29 -24.87 12.07 3.74
CA VAL A 29 -24.68 11.07 4.81
C VAL A 29 -25.50 9.80 4.56
N TRP A 30 -26.67 9.91 3.92
CA TRP A 30 -27.51 8.75 3.57
C TRP A 30 -26.77 7.74 2.68
N HIS A 31 -26.08 8.19 1.62
CA HIS A 31 -25.31 7.31 0.72
C HIS A 31 -24.19 6.55 1.46
N LYS A 32 -23.61 7.19 2.48
CA LYS A 32 -22.55 6.59 3.30
C LYS A 32 -23.08 5.51 4.24
N ILE A 33 -24.26 5.71 4.84
CA ILE A 33 -24.81 4.79 5.86
C ILE A 33 -25.67 3.67 5.25
N THR A 34 -26.35 3.91 4.13
CA THR A 34 -27.18 2.90 3.45
C THR A 34 -26.34 1.97 2.56
N GLY A 35 -25.05 2.25 2.39
CA GLY A 35 -24.15 1.44 1.58
C GLY A 35 -24.15 1.77 0.09
N GLY A 36 -24.71 2.92 -0.32
CA GLY A 36 -24.69 3.38 -1.72
C GLY A 36 -23.29 3.51 -2.33
N CYS A 37 -22.25 3.69 -1.51
CA CYS A 37 -20.86 3.77 -1.94
C CYS A 37 -20.07 2.45 -1.83
N ASN A 38 -20.72 1.32 -1.51
CA ASN A 38 -20.01 0.07 -1.19
C ASN A 38 -19.24 -0.54 -2.37
N GLY A 39 -19.73 -0.39 -3.61
CA GLY A 39 -19.02 -0.85 -4.81
C GLY A 39 -17.67 -0.14 -4.99
N ILE A 40 -17.69 1.19 -5.02
CA ILE A 40 -16.50 2.03 -5.13
C ILE A 40 -15.52 1.74 -3.97
N LYS A 41 -16.05 1.59 -2.75
CA LYS A 41 -15.26 1.22 -1.58
C LYS A 41 -14.59 -0.14 -1.74
N HIS A 42 -15.28 -1.13 -2.32
CA HIS A 42 -14.71 -2.45 -2.57
C HIS A 42 -13.56 -2.37 -3.58
N GLU A 43 -13.75 -1.67 -4.69
CA GLU A 43 -12.71 -1.46 -5.70
C GLU A 43 -11.48 -0.77 -5.11
N LEU A 44 -11.68 0.29 -4.32
CA LEU A 44 -10.59 0.98 -3.63
C LEU A 44 -9.85 0.02 -2.68
N ASN A 45 -10.57 -0.80 -1.91
CA ASN A 45 -9.94 -1.77 -1.02
C ASN A 45 -9.09 -2.80 -1.78
N MET A 46 -9.55 -3.24 -2.95
CA MET A 46 -8.82 -4.18 -3.79
C MET A 46 -7.54 -3.56 -4.36
N CYS A 47 -7.60 -2.30 -4.80
CA CYS A 47 -6.42 -1.61 -5.33
C CYS A 47 -5.37 -1.38 -4.23
N LEU A 48 -5.78 -0.89 -3.06
CA LEU A 48 -4.88 -0.69 -1.91
C LEU A 48 -4.28 -2.02 -1.40
N ARG A 49 -5.05 -3.12 -1.49
CA ARG A 49 -4.55 -4.44 -1.13
C ARG A 49 -3.48 -4.90 -2.11
N ALA A 50 -3.66 -4.69 -3.40
CA ALA A 50 -2.67 -5.04 -4.43
C ALA A 50 -1.35 -4.30 -4.19
N GLU A 51 -1.41 -2.98 -3.98
CA GLU A 51 -0.22 -2.17 -3.66
C GLU A 51 0.48 -2.64 -2.39
N ARG A 52 -0.28 -2.94 -1.33
CA ARG A 52 0.30 -3.49 -0.08
C ARG A 52 1.05 -4.78 -0.34
N VAL A 53 0.50 -5.69 -1.15
CA VAL A 53 1.13 -6.96 -1.49
C VAL A 53 2.42 -6.73 -2.27
N GLU A 54 2.39 -5.87 -3.29
CA GLU A 54 3.55 -5.54 -4.11
C GLU A 54 4.68 -4.93 -3.27
N ARG A 55 4.35 -3.92 -2.46
CA ARG A 55 5.31 -3.29 -1.54
C ARG A 55 5.93 -4.31 -0.58
N THR A 56 5.10 -5.18 -0.01
CA THR A 56 5.58 -6.23 0.90
C THR A 56 6.53 -7.19 0.18
N ALA A 57 6.22 -7.57 -1.06
CA ALA A 57 7.10 -8.42 -1.86
C ALA A 57 8.45 -7.74 -2.15
N ASN A 58 8.45 -6.45 -2.47
CA ASN A 58 9.67 -5.68 -2.69
C ASN A 58 10.53 -5.56 -1.42
N HIS A 59 9.90 -5.29 -0.27
CA HIS A 59 10.62 -5.25 1.02
C HIS A 59 11.23 -6.62 1.38
N VAL A 60 10.54 -7.72 1.08
CA VAL A 60 11.09 -9.07 1.29
C VAL A 60 12.29 -9.33 0.37
N LYS A 61 12.21 -8.92 -0.90
CA LYS A 61 13.35 -9.05 -1.84
C LYS A 61 14.56 -8.25 -1.37
N GLU A 62 14.35 -6.99 -1.00
CA GLU A 62 15.40 -6.10 -0.51
C GLU A 62 16.02 -6.63 0.79
N SER A 63 15.19 -7.07 1.74
CA SER A 63 15.66 -7.68 3.00
C SER A 63 16.53 -8.90 2.75
N ARG A 64 16.15 -9.77 1.81
CA ARG A 64 16.96 -10.94 1.43
C ARG A 64 18.29 -10.53 0.78
N GLN A 65 18.29 -9.52 -0.08
CA GLN A 65 19.51 -9.01 -0.70
C GLN A 65 20.46 -8.40 0.34
N ASN A 66 19.93 -7.60 1.25
CA ASN A 66 20.72 -6.99 2.33
C ASN A 66 21.27 -8.06 3.28
N ARG A 67 20.49 -9.09 3.61
CA ARG A 67 20.95 -10.22 4.40
C ARG A 67 22.12 -10.95 3.73
N LYS A 68 22.02 -11.27 2.44
CA LYS A 68 23.11 -11.92 1.68
C LYS A 68 24.38 -11.08 1.69
N LYS A 69 24.27 -9.78 1.42
CA LYS A 69 25.41 -8.85 1.46
C LYS A 69 26.10 -8.86 2.83
N THR A 70 25.31 -8.80 3.90
CA THR A 70 25.82 -8.85 5.26
C THR A 70 26.52 -10.18 5.52
N GLU A 71 25.89 -11.32 5.21
CA GLU A 71 26.48 -12.66 5.36
C GLU A 71 27.80 -12.80 4.58
N GLU A 72 27.87 -12.29 3.35
CA GLU A 72 29.10 -12.28 2.55
C GLU A 72 30.23 -11.44 3.18
N VAL A 73 29.90 -10.29 3.77
CA VAL A 73 30.87 -9.44 4.48
C VAL A 73 31.38 -10.14 5.74
N TRP A 74 30.49 -10.72 6.55
CA TRP A 74 30.89 -11.46 7.76
C TRP A 74 31.78 -12.66 7.43
N LYS A 75 31.47 -13.39 6.36
CA LYS A 75 32.29 -14.52 5.91
C LYS A 75 33.71 -14.09 5.54
N LYS A 76 33.87 -12.98 4.81
CA LYS A 76 35.21 -12.47 4.46
C LYS A 76 36.04 -12.09 5.68
N ILE A 77 35.42 -11.49 6.69
CA ILE A 77 36.09 -11.14 7.95
C ILE A 77 36.57 -12.39 8.70
N ASP A 78 35.73 -13.44 8.73
CA ASP A 78 36.07 -14.72 9.35
C ASP A 78 37.19 -15.46 8.60
N ASP A 79 37.14 -15.47 7.26
CA ASP A 79 38.17 -16.10 6.41
C ASP A 79 39.53 -15.34 6.46
N GLU A 80 39.55 -14.05 6.84
CA GLU A 80 40.75 -13.20 6.98
C GLU A 80 41.36 -13.20 8.41
N SER A 81 40.69 -13.83 9.39
CA SER A 81 41.12 -13.89 10.81
C SER A 81 41.88 -15.18 11.15
#